data_AF-A0A1Y1UVS4-F1
#
_entry.id   AF-A0A1Y1UVS4-F1
#
_cell.length_a   1.000
_cell.length_b   1.000
_cell.length_c   1.000
_cell.angle_alpha   90.00
_cell.angle_beta   90.00
_cell.angle_gamma   90.00
#
_symmetry.space_group_name_H-M   'P 1'
#
loop_
_entity.id
_entity.type
_entity.pdbx_description
1 polymer ?
#
loop_
_entity_poly.entity_id
_entity_poly.type
_entity_poly.pdbx_seq_one_letter_code
_entity_poly.pdbx_strand_id
1 'polypeptide(L)'
;MLKHSCKGESIRENVKFIAACNPYRVDVSIFLNKIHTIAEDSIFEAHKYIRDNFDISSVSLREIRRLSILFEWFYDEKRYIYSLNLSIYLCYYIRLFDKNKRIIFIKKMERSFKNEIKFEDIPKKIENEIATAVKLDKGIARNKALLENLFAIFVCLNTKIPLFIIGKPGCSKSLSAQLIFKSMNGKNSSHEFFREFPKVYTKSYQGSRTSTSQAIYFDEMGLAEVSKNNPLKVIHSQLEYDDNERKIAFIGISNWPFDASKMNRGIYLSIPEPDEQDLIDTALAIAKSYDPKLVQDYKIYYEYLSSSYYNYKEGLKNNSLKFKNNNKTNFKLPNKNIKEFHGTRDFYHLIKILSKLFIQNKFPTEKCIIDDILMESIERNFGGLDYSIEKFKEMFKTLYQNVNDISKYDVMNCVLNNIKDSDSRYLLIVTKSSISQYLITLIIQELCKNYVFYYGSDFDEDTLKGYYSAKILNKVQISMNEDTVMVLKNLSSMYPSLYDLFNQNFRKVGNSNYARIALGNSNTQNYKVNDNFRCIILKQ
;
A
#
# COMPACT_ATOMS: atom_id res chain seq x y z
N MET A 1 9.33 -13.21 22.27
CA MET A 1 9.61 -14.14 21.16
C MET A 1 10.71 -13.59 20.27
N LEU A 2 10.60 -12.37 19.72
CA LEU A 2 11.64 -11.84 18.80
C LEU A 2 12.96 -11.39 19.47
N LYS A 3 12.93 -10.99 20.75
CA LYS A 3 14.13 -10.52 21.49
C LYS A 3 15.14 -11.63 21.87
N HIS A 4 14.77 -12.90 21.68
CA HIS A 4 15.61 -14.06 22.03
C HIS A 4 16.06 -14.88 20.81
N SER A 5 15.65 -14.52 19.59
CA SER A 5 16.06 -15.21 18.36
C SER A 5 17.33 -14.65 17.70
N CYS A 6 17.96 -13.62 18.30
CA CYS A 6 19.08 -12.88 17.69
C CYS A 6 20.47 -13.17 18.26
N LYS A 7 20.71 -14.36 18.86
CA LYS A 7 22.07 -14.81 19.19
C LYS A 7 22.49 -15.93 18.26
N GLY A 8 23.08 -15.56 17.12
CA GLY A 8 23.73 -16.51 16.22
C GLY A 8 25.13 -16.87 16.73
N GLU A 9 25.43 -18.17 16.81
CA GLU A 9 26.80 -18.68 16.78
C GLU A 9 27.04 -19.43 15.47
N SER A 10 28.29 -19.45 15.00
CA SER A 10 28.66 -20.09 13.73
C SER A 10 28.63 -21.61 13.86
N ILE A 11 27.87 -22.25 12.98
CA ILE A 11 27.80 -23.70 12.82
C ILE A 11 28.64 -24.03 11.56
N ARG A 12 29.96 -24.24 11.67
CA ARG A 12 30.82 -24.70 10.54
C ARG A 12 30.44 -26.12 10.11
N GLU A 13 30.95 -26.76 9.05
CA GLU A 13 31.23 -26.49 7.62
C GLU A 13 30.98 -27.89 7.00
N ASN A 14 30.21 -27.98 5.92
CA ASN A 14 29.63 -29.20 5.29
C ASN A 14 28.22 -29.59 5.79
N VAL A 15 27.20 -29.14 5.04
CA VAL A 15 25.77 -29.37 5.29
C VAL A 15 25.38 -30.85 5.24
N LYS A 16 24.54 -31.28 6.20
CA LYS A 16 23.52 -32.33 6.02
C LYS A 16 22.23 -31.94 6.72
N PHE A 17 21.10 -32.09 6.03
CA PHE A 17 19.76 -32.01 6.61
C PHE A 17 19.56 -33.23 7.50
N ILE A 18 19.40 -33.01 8.81
CA ILE A 18 19.05 -34.07 9.76
C ILE A 18 17.91 -33.55 10.63
N ALA A 19 16.69 -33.96 10.30
CA ALA A 19 15.67 -34.12 11.33
C ALA A 19 16.15 -35.26 12.23
N ALA A 20 16.77 -34.96 13.37
CA ALA A 20 17.03 -35.94 14.42
C ALA A 20 16.84 -35.29 15.79
N CYS A 21 15.65 -35.57 16.32
CA CYS A 21 15.39 -35.87 17.71
C CYS A 21 16.62 -36.29 18.51
N ASN A 22 16.80 -35.72 19.71
CA ASN A 22 17.58 -36.34 20.77
C ASN A 22 16.68 -37.37 21.51
N PRO A 23 16.91 -38.70 21.42
CA PRO A 23 16.00 -39.71 21.95
C PRO A 23 16.22 -40.07 23.44
N TYR A 24 17.18 -39.48 24.15
CA TYR A 24 17.61 -40.02 25.46
C TYR A 24 17.02 -39.33 26.70
N ARG A 25 15.81 -38.78 26.61
CA ARG A 25 15.03 -38.40 27.80
C ARG A 25 13.59 -38.92 27.64
N VAL A 26 13.19 -39.82 28.53
CA VAL A 26 11.94 -40.60 28.44
C VAL A 26 10.68 -39.72 28.46
N ASP A 27 10.75 -38.50 29.03
CA ASP A 27 9.66 -37.50 28.97
C ASP A 27 9.65 -36.62 27.70
N VAL A 28 10.75 -36.60 26.93
CA VAL A 28 10.89 -35.77 25.72
C VAL A 28 10.31 -36.47 24.49
N SER A 29 10.23 -37.80 24.47
CA SER A 29 9.69 -38.57 23.34
C SER A 29 8.19 -38.34 23.12
N ILE A 30 7.40 -38.33 24.19
CA ILE A 30 5.95 -38.03 24.14
C ILE A 30 5.73 -36.58 23.70
N PHE A 31 6.53 -35.66 24.24
CA PHE A 31 6.50 -34.25 23.86
C PHE A 31 6.82 -34.10 22.37
N LEU A 32 7.95 -34.61 21.89
CA LEU A 32 8.35 -34.58 20.47
C LEU A 32 7.31 -35.24 19.56
N ASN A 33 6.73 -36.38 19.95
CA ASN A 33 5.67 -37.04 19.19
C ASN A 33 4.41 -36.17 19.13
N LYS A 34 4.03 -35.51 20.24
CA LYS A 34 2.90 -34.57 20.25
C LYS A 34 3.16 -33.37 19.34
N ILE A 35 4.37 -32.81 19.34
CA ILE A 35 4.78 -31.74 18.40
C ILE A 35 4.68 -32.24 16.97
N HIS A 36 5.22 -33.42 16.70
CA HIS A 36 5.23 -34.03 15.38
C HIS A 36 3.82 -34.21 14.83
N THR A 37 2.91 -34.80 15.61
CA THR A 37 1.52 -34.99 15.19
C THR A 37 0.82 -33.66 14.91
N ILE A 38 0.96 -32.66 15.79
CA ILE A 38 0.34 -31.34 15.56
C ILE A 38 0.94 -30.65 14.32
N ALA A 39 2.25 -30.75 14.12
CA ALA A 39 2.92 -30.20 12.95
C ALA A 39 2.46 -30.89 11.66
N GLU A 40 2.43 -32.23 11.63
CA GLU A 40 1.95 -33.01 10.49
C GLU A 40 0.50 -32.68 10.16
N ASP A 41 -0.40 -32.74 11.14
CA ASP A 41 -1.83 -32.47 10.95
C ASP A 41 -2.07 -31.05 10.43
N SER A 42 -1.45 -30.05 11.05
CA SER A 42 -1.64 -28.64 10.68
C SER A 42 -1.03 -28.32 9.31
N ILE A 43 0.16 -28.84 8.99
CA ILE A 43 0.79 -28.66 7.68
C ILE A 43 -0.02 -29.37 6.59
N PHE A 44 -0.45 -30.61 6.84
CA PHE A 44 -1.25 -31.37 5.89
C PHE A 44 -2.59 -30.68 5.60
N GLU A 45 -3.33 -30.26 6.63
CA GLU A 45 -4.60 -29.56 6.47
C GLU A 45 -4.42 -28.21 5.77
N ALA A 46 -3.36 -27.45 6.09
CA ALA A 46 -3.07 -26.18 5.42
C ALA A 46 -2.77 -26.40 3.93
N HIS A 47 -1.94 -27.40 3.62
CA HIS A 47 -1.54 -27.73 2.25
C HIS A 47 -2.72 -28.22 1.41
N LYS A 48 -3.52 -29.14 1.97
CA LYS A 48 -4.74 -29.66 1.37
C LYS A 48 -5.74 -28.53 1.10
N TYR A 49 -5.93 -27.64 2.07
CA TYR A 49 -6.87 -26.52 1.91
C TYR A 49 -6.52 -25.63 0.73
N ILE A 50 -5.24 -25.25 0.56
CA ILE A 50 -4.84 -24.44 -0.60
C ILE A 50 -5.03 -25.21 -1.90
N ARG A 51 -4.64 -26.50 -1.95
CA ARG A 51 -4.81 -27.34 -3.13
C ARG A 51 -6.27 -27.46 -3.57
N ASP A 52 -7.21 -27.53 -2.62
CA ASP A 52 -8.64 -27.66 -2.91
C ASP A 52 -9.28 -26.33 -3.34
N ASN A 53 -8.70 -25.18 -2.96
CA ASN A 53 -9.32 -23.86 -3.14
C ASN A 53 -8.65 -22.97 -4.20
N PHE A 54 -7.50 -23.38 -4.72
CA PHE A 54 -6.71 -22.69 -5.73
C PHE A 54 -6.24 -23.70 -6.79
N ASP A 55 -5.51 -23.24 -7.81
CA ASP A 55 -4.95 -24.13 -8.83
C ASP A 55 -4.09 -25.22 -8.17
N ILE A 56 -4.12 -26.45 -8.69
CA ILE A 56 -3.35 -27.60 -8.17
C ILE A 56 -1.85 -27.27 -8.10
N SER A 57 -1.37 -26.42 -9.01
CA SER A 57 0.01 -25.94 -9.03
C SER A 57 0.33 -24.91 -7.94
N SER A 58 -0.63 -24.44 -7.14
CA SER A 58 -0.45 -23.35 -6.17
C SER A 58 0.36 -23.73 -4.94
N VAL A 59 0.52 -25.03 -4.68
CA VAL A 59 1.30 -25.56 -3.56
C VAL A 59 2.18 -26.72 -3.99
N SER A 60 3.36 -26.81 -3.39
CA SER A 60 4.41 -27.78 -3.70
C SER A 60 5.30 -28.03 -2.49
N LEU A 61 6.31 -28.89 -2.63
CA LEU A 61 7.34 -29.07 -1.59
C LEU A 61 8.15 -27.79 -1.30
N ARG A 62 8.06 -26.76 -2.16
CA ARG A 62 8.67 -25.45 -1.91
C ARG A 62 8.01 -24.71 -0.75
N GLU A 63 6.72 -24.91 -0.52
CA GLU A 63 6.01 -24.40 0.66
C GLU A 63 6.53 -25.04 1.94
N ILE A 64 6.79 -26.36 1.92
CA ILE A 64 7.35 -27.09 3.06
C ILE A 64 8.76 -26.58 3.37
N ARG A 65 9.62 -26.40 2.35
CA ARG A 65 10.97 -25.83 2.55
C ARG A 65 10.92 -24.43 3.16
N ARG A 66 9.99 -23.56 2.71
CA ARG A 66 9.78 -22.22 3.31
C ARG A 66 9.30 -22.29 4.74
N LEU A 67 8.37 -23.18 5.03
CA LEU A 67 7.85 -23.39 6.37
C LEU A 67 8.98 -23.81 7.32
N SER A 68 9.90 -24.68 6.90
CA SER A 68 11.08 -25.04 7.68
C SER A 68 11.96 -23.84 8.00
N ILE A 69 12.28 -22.99 7.00
CA ILE A 69 13.08 -21.77 7.18
C ILE A 69 12.41 -20.81 8.16
N LEU A 70 11.09 -20.59 8.02
CA LEU A 70 10.33 -19.73 8.92
C LEU A 70 10.26 -20.32 10.33
N PHE A 71 10.03 -21.62 10.45
CA PHE A 71 9.91 -22.28 11.74
C PHE A 71 11.21 -22.18 12.52
N GLU A 72 12.34 -22.46 11.86
CA GLU A 72 13.68 -22.29 12.41
C GLU A 72 13.91 -20.84 12.87
N TRP A 73 13.53 -19.86 12.04
CA TRP A 73 13.69 -18.44 12.37
C TRP A 73 12.83 -17.99 13.56
N PHE A 74 11.61 -18.52 13.70
CA PHE A 74 10.72 -18.26 14.83
C PHE A 74 10.94 -19.16 16.03
N TYR A 75 11.83 -20.15 15.94
CA TYR A 75 11.89 -21.25 16.89
C TYR A 75 12.18 -20.74 18.31
N ASP A 76 11.32 -21.15 19.23
CA ASP A 76 11.47 -20.95 20.66
C ASP A 76 11.06 -22.26 21.32
N GLU A 77 12.01 -22.94 21.98
CA GLU A 77 11.81 -24.26 22.60
C GLU A 77 10.58 -24.28 23.52
N LYS A 78 10.31 -23.17 24.22
CA LYS A 78 9.17 -23.05 25.13
C LYS A 78 7.85 -22.69 24.43
N ARG A 79 7.90 -22.27 23.17
CA ARG A 79 6.75 -21.72 22.41
C ARG A 79 6.69 -22.23 20.97
N TYR A 80 7.13 -23.46 20.73
CA TYR A 80 7.19 -24.07 19.40
C TYR A 80 5.84 -24.06 18.66
N ILE A 81 4.71 -24.17 19.36
CA ILE A 81 3.35 -24.08 18.76
C ILE A 81 3.15 -22.70 18.13
N TYR A 82 3.63 -21.65 18.77
CA TYR A 82 3.54 -20.29 18.25
C TYR A 82 4.47 -20.10 17.05
N SER A 83 5.67 -20.68 17.10
CA SER A 83 6.60 -20.69 15.96
C SER A 83 6.00 -21.40 14.74
N LEU A 84 5.35 -22.54 14.95
CA LEU A 84 4.63 -23.29 13.91
C LEU A 84 3.45 -22.49 13.37
N ASN A 85 2.63 -21.90 14.25
CA ASN A 85 1.50 -21.06 13.86
C ASN A 85 1.95 -19.89 12.95
N LEU A 86 2.97 -19.13 13.37
CA LEU A 86 3.51 -18.00 12.60
C LEU A 86 4.04 -18.43 11.22
N SER A 87 4.66 -19.60 11.17
CA SER A 87 5.18 -20.19 9.92
C SER A 87 4.05 -20.58 8.98
N ILE A 88 3.00 -21.24 9.48
CA ILE A 88 1.81 -21.57 8.69
C ILE A 88 1.05 -20.32 8.26
N TYR A 89 0.96 -19.31 9.14
CA TYR A 89 0.31 -18.05 8.85
C TYR A 89 0.96 -17.35 7.64
N LEU A 90 2.29 -17.21 7.64
CA LEU A 90 3.03 -16.59 6.53
C LEU A 90 3.10 -17.46 5.27
N CYS A 91 3.19 -18.79 5.39
CA CYS A 91 3.27 -19.66 4.21
C CYS A 91 1.93 -19.88 3.52
N TYR A 92 0.82 -19.91 4.27
CA TYR A 92 -0.48 -20.35 3.76
C TYR A 92 -1.57 -19.29 3.95
N TYR A 93 -1.76 -18.76 5.16
CA TYR A 93 -2.91 -17.89 5.46
C TYR A 93 -2.87 -16.56 4.72
N ILE A 94 -1.73 -15.85 4.72
CA ILE A 94 -1.62 -14.51 4.11
C ILE A 94 -1.80 -14.50 2.58
N ARG A 95 -1.75 -15.68 1.95
CA ARG A 95 -2.00 -15.88 0.51
C ARG A 95 -3.49 -15.83 0.17
N LEU A 96 -4.35 -16.09 1.15
CA LEU A 96 -5.79 -16.17 0.95
C LEU A 96 -6.34 -14.77 0.70
N PHE A 97 -6.87 -14.51 -0.50
CA PHE A 97 -7.53 -13.24 -0.80
C PHE A 97 -8.95 -13.20 -0.23
N ASP A 98 -9.69 -14.30 -0.34
CA ASP A 98 -11.11 -14.35 0.02
C ASP A 98 -11.33 -14.43 1.54
N LYS A 99 -12.16 -13.55 2.08
CA LYS A 99 -12.44 -13.44 3.53
C LYS A 99 -13.17 -14.67 4.07
N ASN A 100 -14.09 -15.25 3.31
CA ASN A 100 -14.79 -16.48 3.71
C ASN A 100 -13.82 -17.66 3.76
N LYS A 101 -12.93 -17.76 2.77
CA LYS A 101 -11.85 -18.76 2.77
C LYS A 101 -10.92 -18.59 3.98
N ARG A 102 -10.55 -17.35 4.33
CA ARG A 102 -9.77 -17.06 5.54
C ARG A 102 -10.46 -17.54 6.81
N ILE A 103 -11.77 -17.30 6.96
CA ILE A 103 -12.55 -17.76 8.14
C ILE A 103 -12.57 -19.29 8.23
N ILE A 104 -12.75 -19.98 7.10
CA ILE A 104 -12.75 -21.45 7.05
C ILE A 104 -11.35 -21.99 7.38
N PHE A 105 -10.30 -21.36 6.85
CA PHE A 105 -8.91 -21.73 7.13
C PHE A 105 -8.58 -21.60 8.62
N ILE A 106 -8.96 -20.49 9.25
CA ILE A 106 -8.78 -20.27 10.70
C ILE A 106 -9.40 -21.43 11.49
N LYS A 107 -10.68 -21.76 11.23
CA LYS A 107 -11.37 -22.85 11.93
C LYS A 107 -10.69 -24.21 11.72
N LYS A 108 -10.18 -24.50 10.52
CA LYS A 108 -9.42 -25.72 10.23
C LYS A 108 -8.10 -25.76 11.01
N MET A 109 -7.38 -24.65 11.02
CA MET A 109 -6.12 -24.56 11.74
C MET A 109 -6.32 -24.71 13.25
N GLU A 110 -7.26 -24.00 13.86
CA GLU A 110 -7.57 -24.13 15.28
C GLU A 110 -7.86 -25.59 15.68
N ARG A 111 -8.61 -26.33 14.85
CA ARG A 111 -8.82 -27.78 15.04
C ARG A 111 -7.54 -28.60 14.93
N SER A 112 -6.70 -28.34 13.91
CA SER A 112 -5.43 -29.05 13.73
C SER A 112 -4.42 -28.77 14.85
N PHE A 113 -4.50 -27.59 15.47
CA PHE A 113 -3.77 -27.24 16.69
C PHE A 113 -4.46 -27.76 17.96
N LYS A 114 -5.42 -28.68 17.85
CA LYS A 114 -6.18 -29.26 18.97
C LYS A 114 -6.85 -28.22 19.87
N ASN A 115 -7.22 -27.07 19.30
CA ASN A 115 -7.75 -25.88 19.97
C ASN A 115 -6.84 -25.34 21.09
N GLU A 116 -5.53 -25.65 21.07
CA GLU A 116 -4.56 -25.13 22.05
C GLU A 116 -4.25 -23.64 21.81
N ILE A 117 -4.55 -23.13 20.60
CA ILE A 117 -4.34 -21.73 20.23
C ILE A 117 -5.54 -21.16 19.45
N LYS A 118 -5.71 -19.85 19.56
CA LYS A 118 -6.47 -19.04 18.60
C LYS A 118 -5.52 -18.64 17.48
N PHE A 119 -5.84 -19.06 16.25
CA PHE A 119 -4.87 -19.04 15.14
C PHE A 119 -4.36 -17.62 14.83
N GLU A 120 -5.24 -16.61 14.84
CA GLU A 120 -4.85 -15.23 14.49
C GLU A 120 -4.25 -14.41 15.65
N ASP A 121 -4.38 -14.84 16.90
CA ASP A 121 -4.04 -13.98 18.06
C ASP A 121 -2.55 -13.68 18.14
N ILE A 122 -1.70 -14.71 17.96
CA ILE A 122 -0.24 -14.55 17.99
C ILE A 122 0.28 -13.74 16.80
N PRO A 123 -0.11 -14.05 15.54
CA PRO A 123 0.20 -13.19 14.39
C PRO A 123 -0.18 -11.72 14.61
N LYS A 124 -1.43 -11.44 15.02
CA LYS A 124 -1.91 -10.08 15.30
C LYS A 124 -1.07 -9.37 16.36
N LYS A 125 -0.64 -10.09 17.40
CA LYS A 125 0.22 -9.51 18.44
C LYS A 125 1.58 -9.06 17.87
N ILE A 126 2.23 -9.92 17.08
CA ILE A 126 3.53 -9.61 16.47
C ILE A 126 3.40 -8.49 15.43
N GLU A 127 2.36 -8.53 14.60
CA GLU A 127 2.03 -7.47 13.66
C GLU A 127 1.94 -6.10 14.35
N ASN A 128 1.25 -6.03 15.50
CA ASN A 128 1.13 -4.79 16.28
C ASN A 128 2.45 -4.35 16.95
N GLU A 129 3.28 -5.30 17.40
CA GLU A 129 4.62 -5.00 17.94
C GLU A 129 5.49 -4.34 16.86
N ILE A 130 5.52 -4.91 15.65
CA ILE A 130 6.26 -4.34 14.50
C ILE A 130 5.70 -2.97 14.13
N ALA A 131 4.38 -2.82 14.02
CA ALA A 131 3.75 -1.55 13.69
C ALA A 131 3.97 -0.47 14.76
N THR A 132 4.26 -0.85 16.01
CA THR A 132 4.65 0.07 17.08
C THR A 132 6.12 0.46 16.96
N ALA A 133 6.99 -0.48 16.63
CA ALA A 133 8.39 -0.21 16.41
C ALA A 133 8.67 0.74 15.24
N VAL A 134 7.85 0.67 14.18
CA VAL A 134 8.02 1.44 12.93
C VAL A 134 7.75 2.95 13.08
N LYS A 135 7.08 3.38 14.16
CA LYS A 135 6.61 4.78 14.39
C LYS A 135 5.85 5.36 13.18
N LEU A 136 4.53 5.15 13.15
CA LEU A 136 3.67 5.65 12.08
C LEU A 136 3.45 7.17 12.19
N ASP A 137 3.53 7.86 11.06
CA ASP A 137 3.19 9.28 10.95
C ASP A 137 1.68 9.51 11.07
N LYS A 138 1.28 10.75 11.39
CA LYS A 138 -0.14 11.15 11.50
C LYS A 138 -0.87 10.89 10.18
N GLY A 139 -2.10 10.40 10.26
CA GLY A 139 -2.94 10.06 9.12
C GLY A 139 -2.64 8.70 8.46
N ILE A 140 -1.72 7.90 9.00
CA ILE A 140 -1.51 6.51 8.57
C ILE A 140 -2.36 5.57 9.44
N ALA A 141 -3.29 4.86 8.82
CA ALA A 141 -4.18 3.93 9.50
C ALA A 141 -3.48 2.61 9.86
N ARG A 142 -3.65 2.16 11.12
CA ARG A 142 -3.28 0.81 11.56
C ARG A 142 -4.35 -0.22 11.17
N ASN A 143 -4.53 -0.43 9.87
CA ASN A 143 -5.48 -1.42 9.37
C ASN A 143 -4.81 -2.78 9.15
N LYS A 144 -5.64 -3.83 9.01
CA LYS A 144 -5.17 -5.22 8.80
C LYS A 144 -4.19 -5.35 7.62
N ALA A 145 -4.46 -4.65 6.51
CA ALA A 145 -3.58 -4.64 5.35
C ALA A 145 -2.18 -4.08 5.66
N LEU A 146 -2.07 -2.95 6.37
CA LEU A 146 -0.79 -2.38 6.78
C LEU A 146 -0.04 -3.34 7.71
N LEU A 147 -0.74 -3.93 8.68
CA LEU A 147 -0.20 -4.86 9.66
C LEU A 147 0.39 -6.12 9.01
N GLU A 148 -0.39 -6.80 8.15
CA GLU A 148 0.05 -7.97 7.39
C GLU A 148 1.23 -7.64 6.47
N ASN A 149 1.20 -6.50 5.79
CA ASN A 149 2.29 -6.04 4.94
C ASN A 149 3.58 -5.84 5.74
N LEU A 150 3.52 -5.10 6.86
CA LEU A 150 4.69 -4.82 7.70
C LEU A 150 5.30 -6.12 8.23
N PHE A 151 4.46 -7.03 8.69
CA PHE A 151 4.89 -8.33 9.19
C PHE A 151 5.54 -9.18 8.10
N ALA A 152 4.87 -9.36 6.96
CA ALA A 152 5.40 -10.16 5.85
C ALA A 152 6.72 -9.58 5.31
N ILE A 153 6.80 -8.27 5.09
CA ILE A 153 8.01 -7.59 4.63
C ILE A 153 9.15 -7.81 5.62
N PHE A 154 8.90 -7.55 6.91
CA PHE A 154 9.91 -7.69 7.94
C PHE A 154 10.47 -9.11 8.01
N VAL A 155 9.62 -10.12 8.03
CA VAL A 155 10.04 -11.52 8.16
C VAL A 155 10.74 -12.01 6.88
N CYS A 156 10.21 -11.68 5.71
CA CYS A 156 10.80 -12.10 4.43
C CYS A 156 12.16 -11.42 4.16
N LEU A 157 12.37 -10.19 4.65
CA LEU A 157 13.68 -9.54 4.58
C LEU A 157 14.73 -10.28 5.41
N ASN A 158 14.39 -10.69 6.63
CA ASN A 158 15.32 -11.35 7.53
C ASN A 158 15.57 -12.82 7.15
N THR A 159 14.57 -13.51 6.60
CA THR A 159 14.69 -14.90 6.13
C THR A 159 15.15 -15.03 4.69
N LYS A 160 15.24 -13.90 3.95
CA LYS A 160 15.57 -13.83 2.52
C LYS A 160 14.65 -14.67 1.62
N ILE A 161 13.44 -15.01 2.11
CA ILE A 161 12.40 -15.64 1.31
C ILE A 161 11.85 -14.57 0.35
N PRO A 162 11.79 -14.82 -0.97
CA PRO A 162 11.17 -13.86 -1.89
C PRO A 162 9.72 -13.56 -1.50
N LEU A 163 9.36 -12.28 -1.45
CA LEU A 163 8.00 -11.83 -1.15
C LEU A 163 7.38 -11.12 -2.34
N PHE A 164 6.14 -11.49 -2.67
CA PHE A 164 5.31 -10.80 -3.65
C PHE A 164 4.08 -10.23 -2.95
N ILE A 165 3.90 -8.91 -3.01
CA ILE A 165 2.75 -8.21 -2.42
C ILE A 165 1.84 -7.75 -3.54
N ILE A 166 0.62 -8.26 -3.58
CA ILE A 166 -0.36 -7.94 -4.61
C ILE A 166 -1.64 -7.44 -3.97
N GLY A 167 -2.16 -6.37 -4.52
CA GLY A 167 -3.41 -5.76 -4.09
C GLY A 167 -3.69 -4.51 -4.91
N LYS A 168 -4.89 -3.97 -4.83
CA LYS A 168 -5.25 -2.78 -5.58
C LYS A 168 -4.43 -1.54 -5.16
N PRO A 169 -4.38 -0.48 -5.99
CA PRO A 169 -3.82 0.80 -5.57
C PRO A 169 -4.48 1.28 -4.28
N GLY A 170 -3.66 1.79 -3.35
CA GLY A 170 -4.14 2.24 -2.04
C GLY A 170 -4.14 1.19 -0.92
N CYS A 171 -3.75 -0.05 -1.17
CA CYS A 171 -3.64 -1.09 -0.12
C CYS A 171 -2.33 -1.02 0.72
N SER A 172 -1.77 0.18 0.94
CA SER A 172 -0.57 0.42 1.77
C SER A 172 0.71 -0.36 1.41
N LYS A 173 0.81 -0.97 0.22
CA LYS A 173 1.94 -1.83 -0.18
C LYS A 173 3.30 -1.12 -0.15
N SER A 174 3.46 -0.08 -0.98
CA SER A 174 4.70 0.69 -1.08
C SER A 174 5.00 1.44 0.22
N LEU A 175 3.96 1.91 0.91
CA LEU A 175 4.09 2.57 2.22
C LEU A 175 4.71 1.63 3.26
N SER A 176 4.19 0.40 3.40
CA SER A 176 4.74 -0.59 4.34
C SER A 176 6.20 -0.91 4.07
N ALA A 177 6.59 -1.07 2.80
CA ALA A 177 7.98 -1.33 2.43
C ALA A 177 8.89 -0.19 2.87
N GLN A 178 8.53 1.05 2.55
CA GLN A 178 9.32 2.22 2.94
C GLN A 178 9.45 2.37 4.46
N LEU A 179 8.36 2.14 5.19
CA LEU A 179 8.32 2.19 6.64
C LEU A 179 9.30 1.19 7.27
N ILE A 180 9.34 -0.06 6.80
CA ILE A 180 10.31 -1.06 7.26
C ILE A 180 11.74 -0.65 6.90
N PHE A 181 11.98 -0.25 5.65
CA PHE A 181 13.33 0.14 5.20
C PHE A 181 13.89 1.34 5.98
N LYS A 182 13.03 2.31 6.34
CA LYS A 182 13.41 3.45 7.17
C LYS A 182 13.70 3.04 8.61
N SER A 183 13.02 2.01 9.11
CA SER A 183 13.14 1.58 10.50
C SER A 183 14.32 0.64 10.73
N MET A 184 14.69 -0.18 9.74
CA MET A 184 15.79 -1.16 9.81
C MET A 184 17.15 -0.56 9.46
N ASN A 185 17.75 0.18 10.39
CA ASN A 185 19.06 0.82 10.25
C ASN A 185 20.19 0.13 11.03
N GLY A 186 20.00 -1.13 11.45
CA GLY A 186 20.97 -1.81 12.30
C GLY A 186 21.01 -1.19 13.69
N LYS A 187 22.20 -1.18 14.30
CA LYS A 187 22.44 -0.54 15.62
C LYS A 187 22.00 0.93 15.69
N ASN A 188 21.93 1.63 14.55
CA ASN A 188 21.50 3.02 14.45
C ASN A 188 19.98 3.20 14.34
N SER A 189 19.19 2.13 14.47
CA SER A 189 17.74 2.20 14.42
C SER A 189 17.18 3.01 15.59
N SER A 190 16.15 3.81 15.31
CA SER A 190 15.55 4.69 16.31
C SER A 190 14.82 3.91 17.42
N HIS A 191 14.23 2.75 17.08
CA HIS A 191 13.54 1.88 18.02
C HIS A 191 14.41 0.67 18.38
N GLU A 192 14.42 0.28 19.67
CA GLU A 192 15.24 -0.82 20.21
C GLU A 192 15.02 -2.13 19.45
N PHE A 193 13.74 -2.46 19.18
CA PHE A 193 13.35 -3.62 18.36
C PHE A 193 14.18 -3.80 17.08
N PHE A 194 14.41 -2.74 16.30
CA PHE A 194 15.13 -2.84 15.03
C PHE A 194 16.65 -2.85 15.16
N ARG A 195 17.20 -2.57 16.36
CA ARG A 195 18.66 -2.55 16.59
C ARG A 195 19.27 -3.95 16.58
N GLU A 196 18.46 -4.97 16.84
CA GLU A 196 18.86 -6.38 16.82
C GLU A 196 18.95 -6.96 15.39
N PHE A 197 18.38 -6.26 14.40
CA PHE A 197 18.31 -6.71 13.01
C PHE A 197 19.33 -5.97 12.13
N PRO A 198 19.80 -6.58 11.02
CA PRO A 198 20.76 -5.94 10.14
C PRO A 198 20.19 -4.69 9.47
N LYS A 199 21.08 -3.76 9.11
CA LYS A 199 20.72 -2.60 8.29
C LYS A 199 20.31 -3.05 6.89
N VAL A 200 19.18 -2.55 6.41
CA VAL A 200 18.69 -2.85 5.06
C VAL A 200 19.17 -1.78 4.08
N TYR A 201 19.82 -2.22 3.01
CA TYR A 201 20.15 -1.39 1.86
C TYR A 201 19.22 -1.74 0.70
N THR A 202 18.47 -0.76 0.19
CA THR A 202 17.49 -0.99 -0.88
C THR A 202 17.95 -0.39 -2.19
N LYS A 203 17.85 -1.20 -3.24
CA LYS A 203 17.96 -0.74 -4.63
C LYS A 203 16.62 -1.03 -5.30
N SER A 204 15.87 0.04 -5.55
CA SER A 204 14.55 -0.08 -6.16
C SER A 204 14.60 0.13 -7.67
N TYR A 205 13.77 -0.63 -8.34
CA TYR A 205 13.56 -0.63 -9.77
C TYR A 205 12.06 -0.46 -10.02
N GLN A 206 11.69 0.44 -10.91
CA GLN A 206 10.30 0.58 -11.35
C GLN A 206 10.13 -0.30 -12.58
N GLY A 207 9.09 -1.12 -12.61
CA GLY A 207 8.78 -1.95 -13.77
C GLY A 207 8.61 -1.09 -15.01
N SER A 208 9.38 -1.36 -16.05
CA SER A 208 9.22 -0.76 -17.38
C SER A 208 9.27 -1.87 -18.43
N ARG A 209 8.88 -1.57 -19.68
CA ARG A 209 8.92 -2.58 -20.75
C ARG A 209 10.34 -3.05 -21.10
N THR A 210 11.41 -2.44 -20.57
CA THR A 210 12.82 -2.60 -21.02
C THR A 210 13.86 -2.90 -19.92
N SER A 211 13.51 -3.48 -18.77
CA SER A 211 14.41 -3.59 -17.58
C SER A 211 15.40 -4.81 -17.53
N THR A 212 16.55 -4.69 -16.83
CA THR A 212 17.57 -5.75 -16.50
C THR A 212 18.00 -5.76 -15.00
N SER A 213 18.63 -6.84 -14.48
CA SER A 213 18.57 -7.26 -13.04
C SER A 213 19.87 -7.23 -12.19
N GLN A 214 19.79 -6.76 -10.92
CA GLN A 214 20.56 -7.20 -9.73
C GLN A 214 20.02 -6.52 -8.43
N ALA A 215 19.85 -7.28 -7.32
CA ALA A 215 19.40 -6.86 -5.97
C ALA A 215 18.21 -5.88 -5.90
N ILE A 216 16.96 -6.35 -5.74
CA ILE A 216 15.83 -5.60 -6.30
C ILE A 216 14.58 -5.51 -5.41
N TYR A 217 14.16 -4.27 -5.12
CA TYR A 217 12.75 -3.93 -4.86
C TYR A 217 12.09 -3.55 -6.18
N PHE A 218 11.10 -4.31 -6.63
CA PHE A 218 10.32 -3.96 -7.83
C PHE A 218 9.00 -3.32 -7.45
N ASP A 219 8.80 -2.05 -7.80
CA ASP A 219 7.46 -1.45 -7.79
C ASP A 219 6.79 -1.66 -9.15
N GLU A 220 5.48 -1.88 -9.13
CA GLU A 220 4.64 -2.14 -10.32
C GLU A 220 5.13 -3.30 -11.20
N MET A 221 5.58 -4.39 -10.58
CA MET A 221 6.17 -5.54 -11.29
C MET A 221 5.22 -6.19 -12.30
N GLY A 222 3.89 -6.04 -12.15
CA GLY A 222 2.89 -6.54 -13.11
C GLY A 222 3.01 -5.94 -14.52
N LEU A 223 3.54 -4.72 -14.66
CA LEU A 223 3.78 -4.11 -15.98
C LEU A 223 4.91 -4.81 -16.74
N ALA A 224 5.87 -5.38 -16.01
CA ALA A 224 6.99 -6.12 -16.57
C ALA A 224 6.57 -7.52 -17.08
N GLU A 225 5.48 -8.09 -16.56
CA GLU A 225 4.96 -9.39 -17.03
C GLU A 225 4.35 -9.31 -18.43
N VAL A 226 3.65 -8.20 -18.73
CA VAL A 226 3.00 -7.99 -20.04
C VAL A 226 4.02 -7.56 -21.12
N SER A 227 5.31 -7.41 -20.76
CA SER A 227 6.35 -7.07 -21.73
C SER A 227 6.63 -8.24 -22.68
N LYS A 228 6.74 -7.94 -23.99
CA LYS A 228 7.15 -8.91 -25.02
C LYS A 228 8.49 -9.58 -24.69
N ASN A 229 9.36 -8.89 -23.94
CA ASN A 229 10.70 -9.35 -23.60
C ASN A 229 10.73 -10.25 -22.34
N ASN A 230 9.59 -10.44 -21.66
CA ASN A 230 9.45 -11.24 -20.43
C ASN A 230 10.65 -11.14 -19.45
N PRO A 231 11.00 -9.92 -19.00
CA PRO A 231 12.18 -9.67 -18.15
C PRO A 231 12.14 -10.45 -16.83
N LEU A 232 10.94 -10.87 -16.39
CA LEU A 232 10.75 -11.66 -15.18
C LEU A 232 11.35 -13.08 -15.28
N LYS A 233 11.54 -13.62 -16.50
CA LYS A 233 12.16 -14.94 -16.69
C LYS A 233 13.61 -14.98 -16.20
N VAL A 234 14.34 -13.87 -16.29
CA VAL A 234 15.72 -13.75 -15.78
C VAL A 234 15.75 -13.73 -14.24
N ILE A 235 14.69 -13.24 -13.61
CA ILE A 235 14.56 -13.20 -12.16
C ILE A 235 14.30 -14.62 -11.62
N HIS A 236 13.74 -15.55 -12.41
CA HIS A 236 13.46 -16.91 -11.95
C HIS A 236 14.68 -17.61 -11.35
N SER A 237 15.82 -17.60 -12.05
CA SER A 237 17.05 -18.22 -11.55
C SER A 237 17.58 -17.51 -10.30
N GLN A 238 17.38 -16.19 -10.19
CA GLN A 238 17.81 -15.40 -9.03
C GLN A 238 16.92 -15.58 -7.78
N LEU A 239 15.69 -16.08 -7.94
CA LEU A 239 14.76 -16.34 -6.84
C LEU A 239 14.81 -17.78 -6.31
N GLU A 240 15.40 -18.72 -7.07
CA GLU A 240 15.54 -20.11 -6.63
C GLU A 240 16.37 -20.23 -5.35
N TYR A 241 16.13 -21.30 -4.60
CA TYR A 241 16.84 -21.60 -3.36
C TYR A 241 18.16 -22.30 -3.68
N ASP A 242 19.11 -21.57 -4.25
CA ASP A 242 20.48 -22.04 -4.36
C ASP A 242 21.19 -21.85 -3.01
N ASP A 243 22.00 -22.82 -2.61
CA ASP A 243 22.78 -22.83 -1.35
C ASP A 243 23.93 -21.80 -1.33
N ASN A 244 23.88 -20.80 -2.22
CA ASN A 244 24.86 -19.75 -2.33
C ASN A 244 24.66 -18.71 -1.20
N GLU A 245 25.71 -18.51 -0.38
CA GLU A 245 25.71 -17.62 0.79
C GLU A 245 25.39 -16.13 0.47
N ARG A 246 25.45 -15.73 -0.80
CA ARG A 246 25.23 -14.34 -1.26
C ARG A 246 23.78 -14.04 -1.68
N LYS A 247 22.79 -14.74 -1.12
CA LYS A 247 21.38 -14.48 -1.46
C LYS A 247 20.93 -13.11 -0.95
N ILE A 248 20.27 -12.35 -1.83
CA ILE A 248 19.71 -11.02 -1.57
C ILE A 248 18.20 -11.17 -1.33
N ALA A 249 17.65 -10.45 -0.36
CA ALA A 249 16.21 -10.42 -0.13
C ALA A 249 15.49 -9.74 -1.31
N PHE A 250 14.34 -10.29 -1.71
CA PHE A 250 13.56 -9.81 -2.84
C PHE A 250 12.14 -9.45 -2.42
N ILE A 251 11.67 -8.27 -2.81
CA ILE A 251 10.29 -7.82 -2.63
C ILE A 251 9.76 -7.29 -3.96
N GLY A 252 8.73 -7.94 -4.49
CA GLY A 252 8.00 -7.49 -5.67
C GLY A 252 6.62 -6.98 -5.28
N ILE A 253 6.28 -5.76 -5.67
CA ILE A 253 4.95 -5.18 -5.48
C ILE A 253 4.23 -5.11 -6.83
N SER A 254 2.96 -5.49 -6.84
CA SER A 254 2.13 -5.42 -8.04
C SER A 254 0.69 -5.06 -7.73
N ASN A 255 0.01 -4.48 -8.72
CA ASN A 255 -1.44 -4.29 -8.68
C ASN A 255 -2.20 -5.49 -9.27
N TRP A 256 -1.51 -6.36 -10.02
CA TRP A 256 -2.10 -7.51 -10.71
C TRP A 256 -1.40 -8.81 -10.31
N PRO A 257 -2.14 -9.94 -10.20
CA PRO A 257 -1.57 -11.25 -9.94
C PRO A 257 -0.65 -11.69 -11.08
N PHE A 258 0.40 -12.45 -10.75
CA PHE A 258 1.33 -13.04 -11.71
C PHE A 258 0.86 -14.44 -12.13
N ASP A 259 1.51 -15.03 -13.13
CA ASP A 259 1.34 -16.47 -13.37
C ASP A 259 1.80 -17.32 -12.17
N ALA A 260 1.18 -18.49 -11.99
CA ALA A 260 1.51 -19.40 -10.90
C ALA A 260 2.99 -19.81 -10.90
N SER A 261 3.60 -19.91 -12.09
CA SER A 261 5.00 -20.28 -12.25
C SER A 261 5.94 -19.31 -11.53
N LYS A 262 5.68 -17.99 -11.57
CA LYS A 262 6.43 -16.96 -10.84
C LYS A 262 6.08 -16.92 -9.36
N MET A 263 4.79 -17.01 -9.03
CA MET A 263 4.30 -16.88 -7.66
C MET A 263 4.81 -17.99 -6.75
N ASN A 264 5.01 -19.21 -7.27
CA ASN A 264 5.47 -20.36 -6.49
C ASN A 264 6.93 -20.28 -6.01
N ARG A 265 7.68 -19.25 -6.42
CA ARG A 265 9.08 -19.03 -6.00
C ARG A 265 9.20 -18.21 -4.71
N GLY A 266 8.11 -17.64 -4.22
CA GLY A 266 8.09 -16.78 -3.05
C GLY A 266 6.81 -16.86 -2.25
N ILE A 267 6.80 -16.24 -1.08
CA ILE A 267 5.59 -15.98 -0.32
C ILE A 267 4.77 -14.95 -1.06
N TYR A 268 3.47 -15.19 -1.11
CA TYR A 268 2.51 -14.36 -1.81
C TYR A 268 1.58 -13.70 -0.78
N LEU A 269 1.62 -12.38 -0.66
CA LEU A 269 0.69 -11.63 0.17
C LEU A 269 -0.41 -11.06 -0.72
N SER A 270 -1.65 -11.51 -0.49
CA SER A 270 -2.83 -11.06 -1.23
C SER A 270 -3.69 -10.17 -0.36
N ILE A 271 -3.80 -8.89 -0.71
CA ILE A 271 -4.56 -7.92 0.08
C ILE A 271 -5.99 -7.80 -0.47
N PRO A 272 -7.02 -8.23 0.28
CA PRO A 272 -8.41 -8.05 -0.13
C PRO A 272 -8.80 -6.58 -0.30
N GLU A 273 -9.85 -6.33 -1.09
CA GLU A 273 -10.51 -5.04 -1.01
C GLU A 273 -11.14 -4.89 0.39
N PRO A 274 -11.04 -3.70 1.03
CA PRO A 274 -11.65 -3.49 2.33
C PRO A 274 -13.18 -3.58 2.19
N ASP A 275 -13.81 -4.31 3.11
CA ASP A 275 -15.25 -4.27 3.27
C ASP A 275 -15.71 -3.06 4.09
N GLU A 276 -17.02 -2.97 4.32
CA GLU A 276 -17.60 -1.87 5.09
C GLU A 276 -16.98 -1.71 6.48
N GLN A 277 -16.78 -2.83 7.20
CA GLN A 277 -16.19 -2.79 8.54
C GLN A 277 -14.70 -2.39 8.48
N ASP A 278 -13.94 -2.91 7.51
CA ASP A 278 -12.55 -2.55 7.32
C ASP A 278 -12.40 -1.04 7.01
N LEU A 279 -13.36 -0.45 6.29
CA LEU A 279 -13.41 0.99 6.01
C LEU A 279 -13.70 1.81 7.26
N ILE A 280 -14.67 1.39 8.09
CA ILE A 280 -15.00 2.01 9.38
C ILE A 280 -13.77 2.00 10.30
N ASP A 281 -13.17 0.82 10.49
CA ASP A 281 -12.00 0.66 11.35
C ASP A 281 -10.83 1.51 10.84
N THR A 282 -10.64 1.58 9.52
CA THR A 282 -9.64 2.44 8.89
C THR A 282 -9.93 3.92 9.13
N ALA A 283 -11.18 4.37 8.97
CA ALA A 283 -11.55 5.77 9.18
C ALA A 283 -11.32 6.20 10.63
N LEU A 284 -11.76 5.38 11.59
CA LEU A 284 -11.55 5.64 13.02
C LEU A 284 -10.07 5.61 13.40
N ALA A 285 -9.27 4.71 12.80
CA ALA A 285 -7.83 4.67 13.01
C ALA A 285 -7.13 5.93 12.47
N ILE A 286 -7.53 6.43 11.30
CA ILE A 286 -7.03 7.70 10.76
C ILE A 286 -7.41 8.85 11.70
N ALA A 287 -8.68 8.98 12.06
CA ALA A 287 -9.16 10.03 12.96
C ALA A 287 -8.40 10.05 14.30
N LYS A 288 -8.28 8.88 14.94
CA LYS A 288 -7.54 8.71 16.19
C LYS A 288 -6.06 9.11 16.08
N SER A 289 -5.45 8.93 14.91
CA SER A 289 -4.05 9.32 14.68
C SER A 289 -3.85 10.84 14.62
N TYR A 290 -4.90 11.61 14.32
CA TYR A 290 -4.88 13.07 14.37
C TYR A 290 -5.16 13.58 15.79
N ASP A 291 -6.29 13.16 16.36
CA ASP A 291 -6.69 13.49 17.73
C ASP A 291 -7.72 12.45 18.25
N PRO A 292 -7.51 11.83 19.44
CA PRO A 292 -8.47 10.91 20.03
C PRO A 292 -9.88 11.47 20.21
N LYS A 293 -10.05 12.79 20.40
CA LYS A 293 -11.36 13.45 20.54
C LYS A 293 -12.23 13.25 19.31
N LEU A 294 -11.64 13.15 18.12
CA LEU A 294 -12.40 12.92 16.88
C LEU A 294 -13.22 11.64 16.93
N VAL A 295 -12.69 10.58 17.56
CA VAL A 295 -13.39 9.31 17.73
C VAL A 295 -14.37 9.35 18.91
N GLN A 296 -14.17 10.23 19.89
CA GLN A 296 -15.11 10.38 20.99
C GLN A 296 -16.38 11.13 20.54
N ASP A 297 -16.20 12.22 19.80
CA ASP A 297 -17.29 13.17 19.53
C ASP A 297 -17.94 12.96 18.14
N TYR A 298 -17.17 12.47 17.15
CA TYR A 298 -17.60 12.42 15.75
C TYR A 298 -17.63 11.02 15.14
N LYS A 299 -17.52 9.96 15.96
CA LYS A 299 -17.49 8.55 15.51
C LYS A 299 -18.55 8.23 14.47
N ILE A 300 -19.79 8.65 14.74
CA ILE A 300 -20.95 8.35 13.90
C ILE A 300 -20.81 8.90 12.47
N TYR A 301 -20.17 10.06 12.29
CA TYR A 301 -19.96 10.64 10.97
C TYR A 301 -18.90 9.87 10.17
N TYR A 302 -17.85 9.37 10.84
CA TYR A 302 -16.88 8.48 10.21
C TYR A 302 -17.52 7.16 9.77
N GLU A 303 -18.42 6.61 10.59
CA GLU A 303 -19.19 5.40 10.25
C GLU A 303 -20.09 5.65 9.03
N TYR A 304 -20.88 6.73 9.04
CA TYR A 304 -21.73 7.09 7.90
C TYR A 304 -20.94 7.28 6.60
N LEU A 305 -19.83 8.01 6.63
CA LEU A 305 -19.00 8.21 5.43
C LEU A 305 -18.39 6.90 4.92
N SER A 306 -18.02 5.99 5.82
CA SER A 306 -17.47 4.68 5.47
C SER A 306 -18.52 3.81 4.76
N SER A 307 -19.71 3.71 5.33
CA SER A 307 -20.85 3.00 4.74
C SER A 307 -21.29 3.62 3.40
N SER A 308 -21.34 4.94 3.31
CA SER A 308 -21.66 5.64 2.05
C SER A 308 -20.60 5.41 0.98
N TYR A 309 -19.32 5.42 1.33
CA TYR A 309 -18.24 5.09 0.39
C TYR A 309 -18.31 3.63 -0.07
N TYR A 310 -18.63 2.69 0.81
CA TYR A 310 -18.82 1.28 0.46
C TYR A 310 -19.94 1.13 -0.59
N ASN A 311 -21.11 1.73 -0.33
CA ASN A 311 -22.24 1.74 -1.26
C ASN A 311 -21.92 2.46 -2.58
N TYR A 312 -21.14 3.54 -2.51
CA TYR A 312 -20.66 4.28 -3.67
C TYR A 312 -19.79 3.44 -4.58
N LYS A 313 -18.86 2.69 -3.99
CA LYS A 313 -17.96 1.80 -4.72
C LYS A 313 -18.69 0.64 -5.37
N GLU A 314 -19.67 0.06 -4.69
CA GLU A 314 -20.57 -0.96 -5.27
C GLU A 314 -21.42 -0.37 -6.40
N GLY A 315 -21.92 0.86 -6.23
CA GLY A 315 -22.62 1.62 -7.27
C GLY A 315 -21.77 1.83 -8.53
N LEU A 316 -20.50 2.21 -8.37
CA LEU A 316 -19.56 2.37 -9.49
C LEU A 316 -19.31 1.07 -10.25
N LYS A 317 -19.13 -0.06 -9.53
CA LYS A 317 -18.88 -1.38 -10.12
C LYS A 317 -20.09 -1.89 -10.91
N ASN A 318 -21.27 -1.78 -10.31
CA ASN A 318 -22.50 -2.41 -10.81
C ASN A 318 -23.23 -1.51 -11.82
N ASN A 319 -23.22 -0.19 -11.62
CA ASN A 319 -24.02 0.78 -12.37
C ASN A 319 -23.23 2.01 -12.84
N SER A 320 -22.02 1.80 -13.39
CA SER A 320 -21.12 2.87 -13.86
C SER A 320 -21.75 3.95 -14.76
N LEU A 321 -22.83 3.64 -15.51
CA LEU A 321 -23.53 4.60 -16.36
C LEU A 321 -24.23 5.72 -15.58
N LYS A 322 -24.67 5.46 -14.33
CA LYS A 322 -25.33 6.47 -13.48
C LYS A 322 -24.41 7.63 -13.07
N PHE A 323 -23.10 7.45 -13.25
CA PHE A 323 -22.08 8.44 -12.92
C PHE A 323 -21.69 9.32 -14.11
N LYS A 324 -22.31 9.09 -15.28
CA LYS A 324 -22.07 9.84 -16.51
C LYS A 324 -23.33 10.51 -17.02
N ASN A 325 -23.14 11.64 -17.69
CA ASN A 325 -24.19 12.27 -18.48
C ASN A 325 -24.16 11.72 -19.92
N ASN A 326 -25.19 10.95 -20.28
CA ASN A 326 -25.35 10.36 -21.61
C ASN A 326 -25.47 11.43 -22.73
N ASN A 327 -25.88 12.66 -22.38
CA ASN A 327 -26.15 13.72 -23.37
C ASN A 327 -24.99 14.72 -23.53
N LYS A 328 -23.88 14.61 -22.79
CA LYS A 328 -22.82 15.64 -22.74
C LYS A 328 -21.38 15.17 -22.98
N THR A 329 -21.12 13.94 -23.43
CA THR A 329 -19.74 13.40 -23.46
C THR A 329 -19.26 12.89 -24.84
N ASN A 330 -18.46 13.73 -25.52
CA ASN A 330 -17.45 13.27 -26.50
C ASN A 330 -16.20 12.68 -25.82
N PHE A 331 -16.13 12.72 -24.48
CA PHE A 331 -15.06 12.09 -23.70
C PHE A 331 -15.42 10.62 -23.43
N LYS A 332 -15.07 9.73 -24.37
CA LYS A 332 -15.27 8.28 -24.23
C LYS A 332 -14.26 7.70 -23.22
N LEU A 333 -14.46 7.94 -21.92
CA LEU A 333 -13.82 7.09 -20.92
C LEU A 333 -14.36 5.66 -21.09
N PRO A 334 -13.52 4.64 -21.30
CA PRO A 334 -13.96 3.25 -21.34
C PRO A 334 -14.71 2.91 -20.05
N ASN A 335 -15.78 2.11 -20.13
CA ASN A 335 -16.55 1.72 -18.93
C ASN A 335 -15.67 1.06 -17.86
N LYS A 336 -14.60 0.36 -18.25
CA LYS A 336 -13.61 -0.20 -17.34
C LYS A 336 -12.94 0.87 -16.45
N ASN A 337 -12.64 2.05 -17.00
CA ASN A 337 -11.98 3.13 -16.27
C ASN A 337 -12.92 3.85 -15.29
N ILE A 338 -14.23 3.81 -15.53
CA ILE A 338 -15.22 4.40 -14.61
C ILE A 338 -15.36 3.54 -13.36
N LYS A 339 -15.41 2.22 -13.53
CA LYS A 339 -15.55 1.26 -12.43
C LYS A 339 -14.44 1.36 -11.38
N GLU A 340 -13.28 1.87 -11.78
CA GLU A 340 -12.09 2.03 -10.93
C GLU A 340 -11.64 3.49 -10.81
N PHE A 341 -12.51 4.47 -11.13
CA PHE A 341 -12.14 5.88 -11.15
C PHE A 341 -11.77 6.41 -9.76
N HIS A 342 -12.62 6.19 -8.77
CA HIS A 342 -12.34 6.50 -7.36
C HIS A 342 -11.91 5.23 -6.62
N GLY A 343 -10.76 5.29 -5.97
CA GLY A 343 -10.14 4.21 -5.21
C GLY A 343 -10.15 4.47 -3.70
N THR A 344 -9.51 3.57 -2.94
CA THR A 344 -9.46 3.70 -1.47
C THR A 344 -8.63 4.90 -1.01
N ARG A 345 -7.72 5.40 -1.85
CA ARG A 345 -6.97 6.63 -1.56
C ARG A 345 -7.89 7.86 -1.49
N ASP A 346 -8.93 7.93 -2.32
CA ASP A 346 -9.91 9.03 -2.26
C ASP A 346 -10.64 9.03 -0.93
N PHE A 347 -11.05 7.84 -0.48
CA PHE A 347 -11.63 7.66 0.85
C PHE A 347 -10.65 8.03 1.98
N TYR A 348 -9.39 7.62 1.92
CA TYR A 348 -8.42 7.99 2.97
C TYR A 348 -8.19 9.50 3.03
N HIS A 349 -8.17 10.18 1.89
CA HIS A 349 -8.06 11.65 1.86
C HIS A 349 -9.33 12.36 2.30
N LEU A 350 -10.52 11.82 2.02
CA LEU A 350 -11.78 12.27 2.62
C LEU A 350 -11.66 12.30 4.15
N ILE A 351 -11.26 11.18 4.76
CA ILE A 351 -11.17 11.08 6.21
C ILE A 351 -10.10 12.04 6.77
N LYS A 352 -8.93 12.15 6.11
CA LYS A 352 -7.88 13.09 6.52
C LYS A 352 -8.32 14.55 6.49
N ILE A 353 -8.99 14.97 5.41
CA ILE A 353 -9.51 16.34 5.27
C ILE A 353 -10.56 16.60 6.34
N LEU A 354 -11.49 15.67 6.53
CA LEU A 354 -12.52 15.77 7.57
C LEU A 354 -11.92 15.96 8.96
N SER A 355 -10.97 15.10 9.35
CA SER A 355 -10.27 15.19 10.62
C SER A 355 -9.53 16.53 10.78
N LYS A 356 -8.90 17.02 9.72
CA LYS A 356 -8.19 18.31 9.72
C LYS A 356 -9.16 19.49 9.89
N LEU A 357 -10.27 19.49 9.17
CA LEU A 357 -11.28 20.55 9.23
C LEU A 357 -11.95 20.61 10.61
N PHE A 358 -12.27 19.47 11.23
CA PHE A 358 -12.77 19.46 12.61
C PHE A 358 -11.77 20.06 13.60
N ILE A 359 -10.48 19.75 13.46
CA ILE A 359 -9.43 20.30 14.34
C ILE A 359 -9.26 21.81 14.09
N GLN A 360 -9.24 22.25 12.83
CA GLN A 360 -9.11 23.67 12.47
C GLN A 360 -10.29 24.50 13.00
N ASN A 361 -11.49 23.94 12.99
CA ASN A 361 -12.70 24.54 13.57
C ASN A 361 -12.86 24.28 15.07
N LYS A 362 -11.79 23.85 15.77
CA LYS A 362 -11.73 23.64 17.22
C LYS A 362 -12.83 22.71 17.77
N PHE A 363 -13.12 21.62 17.05
CA PHE A 363 -14.13 20.62 17.42
C PHE A 363 -15.53 21.27 17.53
N PRO A 364 -16.14 21.69 16.41
CA PRO A 364 -17.41 22.40 16.41
C PRO A 364 -18.56 21.49 16.92
N THR A 365 -19.42 22.04 17.75
CA THR A 365 -20.67 21.37 18.21
C THR A 365 -21.89 21.80 17.40
N GLU A 366 -21.80 22.92 16.68
CA GLU A 366 -22.87 23.46 15.86
C GLU A 366 -23.08 22.59 14.61
N LYS A 367 -24.31 22.12 14.44
CA LYS A 367 -24.67 21.19 13.38
C LYS A 367 -24.44 21.76 11.97
N CYS A 368 -24.72 23.04 11.74
CA CYS A 368 -24.48 23.69 10.46
C CYS A 368 -23.01 23.64 10.05
N ILE A 369 -22.09 23.90 11.00
CA ILE A 369 -20.65 23.84 10.75
C ILE A 369 -20.20 22.41 10.46
N ILE A 370 -20.73 21.43 11.20
CA ILE A 370 -20.44 20.01 10.95
C ILE A 370 -20.90 19.61 9.55
N ASP A 371 -22.10 20.05 9.15
CA ASP A 371 -22.67 19.78 7.82
C ASP A 371 -21.78 20.37 6.71
N ASP A 372 -21.34 21.62 6.87
CA ASP A 372 -20.44 22.29 5.92
C ASP A 372 -19.10 21.55 5.79
N ILE A 373 -18.51 21.14 6.92
CA ILE A 373 -17.26 20.37 6.96
C ILE A 373 -17.41 19.02 6.25
N LEU A 374 -18.55 18.32 6.46
CA LEU A 374 -18.85 17.06 5.80
C LEU A 374 -18.99 17.23 4.29
N MET A 375 -19.76 18.23 3.85
CA MET A 375 -19.96 18.51 2.43
C MET A 375 -18.65 18.92 1.75
N GLU A 376 -17.88 19.84 2.34
CA GLU A 376 -16.59 20.25 1.80
C GLU A 376 -15.64 19.05 1.63
N SER A 377 -15.61 18.16 2.63
CA SER A 377 -14.76 16.98 2.60
C SER A 377 -15.12 16.03 1.45
N ILE A 378 -16.43 15.81 1.20
CA ILE A 378 -16.92 14.97 0.09
C ILE A 378 -16.57 15.63 -1.25
N GLU A 379 -16.90 16.91 -1.41
CA GLU A 379 -16.75 17.65 -2.67
C GLU A 379 -15.29 17.74 -3.13
N ARG A 380 -14.36 17.93 -2.18
CA ARG A 380 -12.93 18.00 -2.49
C ARG A 380 -12.32 16.66 -2.95
N ASN A 381 -12.96 15.53 -2.67
CA ASN A 381 -12.38 14.20 -2.93
C ASN A 381 -13.11 13.36 -3.99
N PHE A 382 -14.41 13.58 -4.19
CA PHE A 382 -15.23 12.77 -5.09
C PHE A 382 -15.64 13.51 -6.38
N GLY A 383 -14.86 14.51 -6.79
CA GLY A 383 -15.01 15.18 -8.09
C GLY A 383 -14.48 14.36 -9.28
N GLY A 384 -14.61 14.91 -10.49
CA GLY A 384 -14.00 14.40 -11.72
C GLY A 384 -14.92 13.61 -12.65
N LEU A 385 -15.96 12.95 -12.13
CA LEU A 385 -17.06 12.40 -12.94
C LEU A 385 -18.28 13.32 -12.87
N ASP A 386 -19.16 13.24 -13.86
CA ASP A 386 -20.28 14.17 -14.01
C ASP A 386 -21.21 14.20 -12.79
N TYR A 387 -21.52 13.03 -12.22
CA TYR A 387 -22.47 12.88 -11.12
C TYR A 387 -21.85 12.24 -9.87
N SER A 388 -20.52 12.16 -9.75
CA SER A 388 -19.89 11.46 -8.63
C SER A 388 -20.18 12.10 -7.28
N ILE A 389 -20.11 13.42 -7.17
CA ILE A 389 -20.41 14.15 -5.92
C ILE A 389 -21.88 13.96 -5.54
N GLU A 390 -22.79 14.16 -6.50
CA GLU A 390 -24.23 14.00 -6.28
C GLU A 390 -24.57 12.59 -5.80
N LYS A 391 -24.04 11.56 -6.47
CA LYS A 391 -24.30 10.17 -6.11
C LYS A 391 -23.71 9.80 -4.75
N PHE A 392 -22.54 10.34 -4.40
CA PHE A 392 -21.99 10.16 -3.06
C PHE A 392 -22.89 10.82 -2.00
N LYS A 393 -23.31 12.07 -2.23
CA LYS A 393 -24.21 12.80 -1.34
C LYS A 393 -25.58 12.12 -1.21
N GLU A 394 -26.13 11.53 -2.27
CA GLU A 394 -27.36 10.71 -2.22
C GLU A 394 -27.21 9.51 -1.27
N MET A 395 -26.11 8.77 -1.40
CA MET A 395 -25.81 7.61 -0.55
C MET A 395 -25.41 8.00 0.88
N PHE A 396 -24.94 9.23 1.08
CA PHE A 396 -24.75 9.79 2.41
C PHE A 396 -26.07 10.21 3.05
N LYS A 397 -26.97 10.80 2.26
CA LYS A 397 -28.31 11.23 2.72
C LYS A 397 -29.17 10.09 3.25
N THR A 398 -29.01 8.87 2.73
CA THR A 398 -29.72 7.69 3.24
C THR A 398 -29.37 7.36 4.69
N LEU A 399 -28.18 7.73 5.14
CA LEU A 399 -27.70 7.52 6.51
C LEU A 399 -27.77 8.80 7.35
N TYR A 400 -27.64 9.96 6.71
CA TYR A 400 -27.62 11.28 7.34
C TYR A 400 -28.62 12.23 6.68
N GLN A 401 -29.82 12.36 7.25
CA GLN A 401 -30.97 13.01 6.60
C GLN A 401 -30.83 14.53 6.37
N ASN A 402 -29.87 15.22 6.99
CA ASN A 402 -29.76 16.69 6.94
C ASN A 402 -29.05 17.25 5.69
N VAL A 403 -28.77 16.41 4.69
CA VAL A 403 -28.16 16.87 3.44
C VAL A 403 -29.21 17.61 2.60
N ASN A 404 -29.23 18.94 2.74
CA ASN A 404 -30.27 19.78 2.14
C ASN A 404 -30.02 20.18 0.67
N ASP A 405 -28.81 20.01 0.12
CA ASP A 405 -28.54 20.31 -1.29
C ASP A 405 -27.52 19.33 -1.91
N ILE A 406 -28.01 18.34 -2.67
CA ILE A 406 -27.19 17.28 -3.27
C ILE A 406 -26.40 17.80 -4.49
N SER A 407 -26.99 18.69 -5.28
CA SER A 407 -26.42 19.20 -6.54
C SER A 407 -25.60 20.48 -6.41
N LYS A 408 -25.64 21.14 -5.25
CA LYS A 408 -24.88 22.36 -5.01
C LYS A 408 -23.48 22.01 -4.52
N TYR A 409 -22.47 22.39 -5.29
CA TYR A 409 -21.06 22.37 -4.91
C TYR A 409 -20.31 23.35 -5.82
N ASP A 410 -19.27 23.99 -5.28
CA ASP A 410 -18.45 24.94 -6.04
C ASP A 410 -17.09 24.32 -6.35
N VAL A 411 -16.92 23.93 -7.62
CA VAL A 411 -15.67 23.36 -8.13
C VAL A 411 -14.51 24.34 -8.01
N MET A 412 -14.77 25.64 -8.18
CA MET A 412 -13.74 26.68 -8.08
C MET A 412 -13.23 26.79 -6.65
N ASN A 413 -14.16 26.81 -5.68
CA ASN A 413 -13.80 26.81 -4.26
C ASN A 413 -13.05 25.53 -3.87
N CYS A 414 -13.44 24.37 -4.40
CA CYS A 414 -12.70 23.12 -4.19
C CYS A 414 -11.26 23.19 -4.71
N VAL A 415 -11.04 23.79 -5.89
CA VAL A 415 -9.69 24.01 -6.45
C VAL A 415 -8.88 24.95 -5.57
N LEU A 416 -9.47 26.09 -5.17
CA LEU A 416 -8.85 27.08 -4.27
C LEU A 416 -8.40 26.43 -2.94
N ASN A 417 -9.30 25.71 -2.27
CA ASN A 417 -9.01 25.07 -0.99
C ASN A 417 -7.90 24.00 -1.11
N ASN A 418 -7.86 23.25 -2.21
CA ASN A 418 -6.79 22.27 -2.46
C ASN A 418 -5.43 22.90 -2.86
N ILE A 419 -5.40 24.14 -3.33
CA ILE A 419 -4.13 24.87 -3.56
C ILE A 419 -3.62 25.49 -2.25
N LYS A 420 -4.53 25.96 -1.38
CA LYS A 420 -4.19 26.48 -0.06
C LYS A 420 -3.69 25.39 0.90
N ASP A 421 -4.29 24.21 0.85
CA ASP A 421 -3.98 23.10 1.74
C ASP A 421 -2.72 22.34 1.32
N SER A 422 -1.62 22.53 2.06
CA SER A 422 -0.32 21.86 1.84
C SER A 422 -0.39 20.33 1.88
N ASP A 423 -1.26 19.77 2.73
CA ASP A 423 -1.38 18.32 2.94
C ASP A 423 -2.37 17.65 1.97
N SER A 424 -3.08 18.44 1.16
CA SER A 424 -4.03 17.88 0.18
C SER A 424 -3.29 17.24 -1.00
N ARG A 425 -3.94 16.32 -1.70
CA ARG A 425 -3.38 15.73 -2.92
C ARG A 425 -3.17 16.78 -4.00
N TYR A 426 -2.20 16.54 -4.87
CA TYR A 426 -2.05 17.32 -6.08
C TYR A 426 -3.28 17.21 -6.98
N LEU A 427 -3.53 18.25 -7.75
CA LEU A 427 -4.76 18.39 -8.53
C LEU A 427 -4.59 17.80 -9.93
N LEU A 428 -5.61 17.07 -10.38
CA LEU A 428 -5.81 16.76 -11.78
C LEU A 428 -7.05 17.52 -12.25
N ILE A 429 -6.84 18.53 -13.08
CA ILE A 429 -7.93 19.35 -13.63
C ILE A 429 -8.18 18.89 -15.06
N VAL A 430 -9.37 18.34 -15.28
CA VAL A 430 -9.86 17.94 -16.59
C VAL A 430 -10.74 19.05 -17.14
N THR A 431 -10.46 19.50 -18.35
CA THR A 431 -11.16 20.63 -18.96
C THR A 431 -11.39 20.44 -20.44
N LYS A 432 -12.52 20.94 -20.94
CA LYS A 432 -12.85 20.92 -22.37
C LYS A 432 -12.36 22.16 -23.11
N SER A 433 -11.94 23.20 -22.39
CA SER A 433 -11.63 24.51 -22.95
C SER A 433 -10.15 24.87 -22.78
N SER A 434 -9.59 25.51 -23.79
CA SER A 434 -8.26 26.13 -23.74
C SER A 434 -8.17 27.29 -22.73
N ILE A 435 -9.30 27.91 -22.38
CA ILE A 435 -9.38 29.05 -21.44
C ILE A 435 -9.07 28.62 -19.99
N SER A 436 -9.18 27.32 -19.69
CA SER A 436 -8.87 26.76 -18.36
C SER A 436 -7.50 27.13 -17.82
N GLN A 437 -6.51 27.25 -18.70
CA GLN A 437 -5.16 27.67 -18.32
C GLN A 437 -5.16 29.08 -17.74
N TYR A 438 -5.86 30.01 -18.38
CA TYR A 438 -5.99 31.38 -17.93
C TYR A 438 -6.74 31.43 -16.59
N LEU A 439 -7.83 30.68 -16.47
CA LEU A 439 -8.62 30.62 -15.24
C LEU A 439 -7.81 30.07 -14.05
N ILE A 440 -7.01 29.03 -14.24
CA ILE A 440 -6.12 28.52 -13.18
C ILE A 440 -5.05 29.55 -12.82
N THR A 441 -4.54 30.27 -13.82
CA THR A 441 -3.55 31.33 -13.58
C THR A 441 -4.14 32.44 -12.71
N LEU A 442 -5.37 32.87 -13.00
CA LEU A 442 -6.09 33.87 -12.18
C LEU A 442 -6.29 33.37 -10.75
N ILE A 443 -6.73 32.12 -10.57
CA ILE A 443 -6.89 31.51 -9.23
C ILE A 443 -5.56 31.56 -8.45
N ILE A 444 -4.44 31.18 -9.07
CA ILE A 444 -3.15 31.15 -8.38
C ILE A 444 -2.68 32.57 -8.04
N GLN A 445 -2.93 33.54 -8.92
CA GLN A 445 -2.62 34.95 -8.68
C GLN A 445 -3.45 35.55 -7.54
N GLU A 446 -4.74 35.21 -7.44
CA GLU A 446 -5.61 35.60 -6.33
C GLU A 446 -5.10 35.07 -4.99
N LEU A 447 -4.47 33.89 -4.99
CA LEU A 447 -3.83 33.31 -3.82
C LEU A 447 -2.46 33.91 -3.49
N CYS A 448 -1.98 34.88 -4.27
CA CYS A 448 -0.64 35.48 -4.16
C CYS A 448 0.49 34.43 -4.15
N LYS A 449 0.32 33.32 -4.88
CA LYS A 449 1.33 32.26 -4.98
C LYS A 449 2.13 32.37 -6.28
N ASN A 450 3.43 32.08 -6.19
CA ASN A 450 4.27 31.93 -7.37
C ASN A 450 3.87 30.66 -8.14
N TYR A 451 3.95 30.71 -9.48
CA TYR A 451 3.65 29.54 -10.31
C TYR A 451 4.58 29.40 -11.49
N VAL A 452 4.73 28.17 -11.98
CA VAL A 452 5.53 27.84 -13.16
C VAL A 452 4.74 26.87 -14.04
N PHE A 453 4.68 27.16 -15.33
CA PHE A 453 4.08 26.27 -16.33
C PHE A 453 5.16 25.45 -17.04
N TYR A 454 4.94 24.15 -17.11
CA TYR A 454 5.67 23.24 -17.98
C TYR A 454 4.74 22.62 -19.01
N TYR A 455 5.11 22.79 -20.27
CA TYR A 455 4.43 22.19 -21.41
C TYR A 455 5.23 21.01 -21.90
N GLY A 456 4.56 19.99 -22.41
CA GLY A 456 5.17 18.98 -23.27
C GLY A 456 5.43 19.55 -24.65
N SER A 457 6.51 19.08 -25.29
CA SER A 457 6.79 19.36 -26.69
C SER A 457 5.95 18.43 -27.56
N ASP A 458 5.29 18.99 -28.56
CA ASP A 458 4.57 18.24 -29.60
C ASP A 458 5.46 17.97 -30.83
N PHE A 459 6.76 18.34 -30.78
CA PHE A 459 7.71 18.12 -31.87
C PHE A 459 8.27 16.68 -31.85
N ASP A 460 8.24 16.00 -32.99
CA ASP A 460 8.67 14.60 -33.14
C ASP A 460 10.14 14.37 -32.74
N GLU A 461 11.04 15.33 -33.03
CA GLU A 461 12.47 15.19 -32.67
C GLU A 461 12.73 15.22 -31.16
N ASP A 462 11.91 15.95 -30.40
CA ASP A 462 12.03 16.07 -28.95
C ASP A 462 11.55 14.81 -28.21
N THR A 463 10.58 14.11 -28.79
CA THR A 463 10.04 12.87 -28.21
C THR A 463 10.98 11.68 -28.42
N LEU A 464 11.77 11.67 -29.50
CA LEU A 464 12.66 10.56 -29.86
C LEU A 464 13.98 10.54 -29.08
N LYS A 465 14.52 11.70 -28.69
CA LYS A 465 15.91 11.80 -28.15
C LYS A 465 16.03 11.86 -26.63
N GLY A 466 14.93 11.87 -25.86
CA GLY A 466 14.94 11.85 -24.38
C GLY A 466 15.56 13.07 -23.67
N TYR A 467 16.31 13.90 -24.40
CA TYR A 467 16.98 15.11 -23.91
C TYR A 467 15.98 16.16 -23.41
N TYR A 468 14.87 16.33 -24.13
CA TYR A 468 13.79 17.22 -23.71
C TYR A 468 13.26 16.83 -22.33
N SER A 469 13.00 15.53 -22.12
CA SER A 469 12.55 14.99 -20.84
C SER A 469 13.54 15.23 -19.71
N ALA A 470 14.83 15.02 -19.96
CA ALA A 470 15.87 15.31 -18.97
C ALA A 470 15.91 16.81 -18.60
N LYS A 471 15.81 17.71 -19.59
CA LYS A 471 15.82 19.16 -19.38
C LYS A 471 14.61 19.63 -18.56
N ILE A 472 13.41 19.16 -18.89
CA ILE A 472 12.20 19.51 -18.13
C ILE A 472 12.26 18.93 -16.73
N LEU A 473 12.69 17.67 -16.55
CA LEU A 473 12.83 17.07 -15.22
C LEU A 473 13.82 17.85 -14.34
N ASN A 474 14.92 18.37 -14.89
CA ASN A 474 15.84 19.24 -14.14
C ASN A 474 15.18 20.55 -13.70
N LYS A 475 14.33 21.16 -14.54
CA LYS A 475 13.56 22.34 -14.13
C LYS A 475 12.53 22.02 -13.06
N VAL A 476 11.83 20.90 -13.21
CA VAL A 476 10.84 20.40 -12.23
C VAL A 476 11.49 20.21 -10.86
N GLN A 477 12.71 19.68 -10.79
CA GLN A 477 13.46 19.53 -9.53
C GLN A 477 13.68 20.86 -8.81
N ILE A 478 13.96 21.94 -9.55
CA ILE A 478 14.15 23.28 -8.98
C ILE A 478 12.83 23.76 -8.39
N SER A 479 11.74 23.71 -9.17
CA SER A 479 10.42 24.15 -8.70
C SER A 479 9.90 23.34 -7.50
N MET A 480 10.24 22.05 -7.42
CA MET A 480 9.89 21.22 -6.25
C MET A 480 10.50 21.72 -4.94
N ASN A 481 11.67 22.35 -4.99
CA ASN A 481 12.36 22.86 -3.81
C ASN A 481 11.86 24.26 -3.38
N GLU A 482 11.08 24.92 -4.24
CA GLU A 482 10.58 26.29 -4.03
C GLU A 482 9.11 26.28 -3.55
N ASP A 483 8.67 27.38 -2.93
CA ASP A 483 7.26 27.61 -2.60
C ASP A 483 6.52 28.09 -3.86
N THR A 484 6.24 27.13 -4.76
CA THR A 484 5.62 27.38 -6.06
C THR A 484 4.49 26.40 -6.36
N VAL A 485 3.54 26.86 -7.16
CA VAL A 485 2.52 26.03 -7.80
C VAL A 485 3.01 25.64 -9.19
N MET A 486 3.38 24.38 -9.35
CA MET A 486 3.81 23.84 -10.63
C MET A 486 2.61 23.33 -11.43
N VAL A 487 2.49 23.78 -12.68
CA VAL A 487 1.42 23.36 -13.59
C VAL A 487 2.01 22.56 -14.76
N LEU A 488 1.61 21.30 -14.88
CA LEU A 488 2.06 20.38 -15.94
C LEU A 488 0.97 20.21 -16.99
N LYS A 489 1.31 20.43 -18.27
CA LYS A 489 0.40 20.21 -19.41
C LYS A 489 1.11 19.39 -20.49
N ASN A 490 0.44 18.36 -21.01
CA ASN A 490 0.94 17.48 -22.09
C ASN A 490 2.27 16.74 -21.80
N LEU A 491 2.59 16.46 -20.53
CA LEU A 491 3.86 15.82 -20.12
C LEU A 491 3.71 14.32 -19.79
N SER A 492 2.83 13.62 -20.51
CA SER A 492 2.45 12.22 -20.22
C SER A 492 3.64 11.25 -20.20
N SER A 493 4.65 11.48 -21.03
CA SER A 493 5.89 10.69 -21.09
C SER A 493 6.73 10.80 -19.82
N MET A 494 6.57 11.86 -19.03
CA MET A 494 7.37 12.13 -17.83
C MET A 494 6.67 11.71 -16.53
N TYR A 495 5.35 11.45 -16.56
CA TYR A 495 4.59 11.07 -15.38
C TYR A 495 5.13 9.82 -14.66
N PRO A 496 5.64 8.78 -15.34
CA PRO A 496 6.28 7.65 -14.65
C PRO A 496 7.48 8.07 -13.79
N SER A 497 8.23 9.08 -14.23
CA SER A 497 9.41 9.59 -13.53
C SER A 497 9.06 10.40 -12.28
N LEU A 498 7.84 10.94 -12.22
CA LEU A 498 7.29 11.74 -11.12
C LEU A 498 6.33 10.93 -10.24
N TYR A 499 6.31 9.61 -10.36
CA TYR A 499 5.37 8.75 -9.66
C TYR A 499 5.42 8.91 -8.14
N ASP A 500 6.62 8.91 -7.53
CA ASP A 500 6.78 9.09 -6.09
C ASP A 500 6.36 10.50 -5.64
N LEU A 501 6.56 11.52 -6.50
CA LEU A 501 6.06 12.87 -6.25
C LEU A 501 4.53 12.87 -6.21
N PHE A 502 3.87 12.36 -7.24
CA PHE A 502 2.39 12.35 -7.32
C PHE A 502 1.73 11.55 -6.22
N ASN A 503 2.37 10.49 -5.74
CA ASN A 503 1.90 9.71 -4.61
C ASN A 503 2.23 10.35 -3.24
N GLN A 504 2.91 11.50 -3.22
CA GLN A 504 3.42 12.16 -2.01
C GLN A 504 4.22 11.18 -1.13
N ASN A 505 4.98 10.33 -1.80
CA ASN A 505 5.69 9.20 -1.22
C ASN A 505 7.08 9.63 -0.76
N PHE A 506 7.12 10.55 0.21
CA PHE A 506 8.34 11.27 0.57
C PHE A 506 9.19 10.55 1.61
N ARG A 507 10.51 10.58 1.38
CA ARG A 507 11.50 10.25 2.39
C ARG A 507 11.79 11.49 3.22
N LYS A 508 11.56 11.42 4.53
CA LYS A 508 11.88 12.50 5.44
C LYS A 508 13.32 12.38 5.92
N VAL A 509 14.16 13.37 5.61
CA VAL A 509 15.55 13.47 6.09
C VAL A 509 15.66 14.76 6.90
N GLY A 510 15.85 14.62 8.21
CA GLY A 510 15.68 15.72 9.16
C GLY A 510 14.23 16.24 9.13
N ASN A 511 14.07 17.54 8.91
CA ASN A 511 12.75 18.17 8.78
C ASN A 511 12.26 18.29 7.34
N SER A 512 13.08 17.94 6.34
CA SER A 512 12.74 18.13 4.93
C SER A 512 12.25 16.84 4.28
N ASN A 513 11.27 17.01 3.38
CA ASN A 513 10.72 15.95 2.56
C ASN A 513 11.55 15.80 1.27
N TYR A 514 11.75 14.56 0.82
CA TYR A 514 12.45 14.25 -0.43
C TYR A 514 11.64 13.26 -1.26
N ALA A 515 11.44 13.58 -2.53
CA ALA A 515 10.83 12.68 -3.51
C ALA A 515 11.91 12.08 -4.40
N ARG A 516 11.74 10.81 -4.75
CA ARG A 516 12.61 10.16 -5.73
C ARG A 516 12.12 10.49 -7.13
N ILE A 517 13.03 10.90 -8.01
CA ILE A 517 12.74 11.13 -9.42
C ILE A 517 13.67 10.25 -10.26
N ALA A 518 13.10 9.56 -11.25
CA ALA A 518 13.86 8.78 -12.22
C ALA A 518 14.23 9.63 -13.44
N LEU A 519 15.52 9.74 -13.73
CA LEU A 519 16.03 10.36 -14.96
C LEU A 519 16.51 9.25 -15.90
N GLY A 520 15.66 8.85 -16.84
CA GLY A 520 15.95 7.76 -17.79
C GLY A 520 16.06 6.38 -17.13
N ASN A 521 16.82 5.47 -17.74
CA ASN A 521 16.82 4.04 -17.39
C ASN A 521 17.69 3.66 -16.16
N SER A 522 18.49 4.59 -15.62
CA SER A 522 19.51 4.23 -14.60
C SER A 522 19.76 5.24 -13.49
N ASN A 523 19.39 6.52 -13.63
CA ASN A 523 19.72 7.56 -12.64
C ASN A 523 18.50 7.98 -11.83
N THR A 524 18.32 7.37 -10.66
CA THR A 524 17.30 7.79 -9.69
C THR A 524 17.93 8.56 -8.55
N GLN A 525 17.48 9.79 -8.30
CA GLN A 525 17.98 10.65 -7.23
C GLN A 525 16.83 11.14 -6.34
N ASN A 526 17.17 11.52 -5.11
CA ASN A 526 16.21 12.09 -4.15
C ASN A 526 16.33 13.61 -4.19
N TYR A 527 15.23 14.29 -4.48
CA TYR A 527 15.15 15.75 -4.55
C TYR A 527 14.27 16.29 -3.44
N LYS A 528 14.70 17.40 -2.83
CA LYS A 528 13.96 18.05 -1.76
C LYS A 528 12.63 18.58 -2.31
N VAL A 529 11.58 18.41 -1.52
CA VAL A 529 10.24 18.94 -1.79
C VAL A 529 9.91 19.94 -0.69
N ASN A 530 9.53 21.15 -1.09
CA ASN A 530 9.05 22.18 -0.19
C ASN A 530 7.66 21.79 0.36
N ASP A 531 7.40 22.05 1.64
CA ASP A 531 6.12 21.67 2.26
C ASP A 531 4.93 22.45 1.69
N ASN A 532 5.17 23.66 1.14
CA ASN A 532 4.14 24.47 0.51
C ASN A 532 4.00 24.23 -1.01
N PHE A 533 4.88 23.42 -1.59
CA PHE A 533 4.87 23.11 -3.02
C PHE A 533 3.55 22.41 -3.42
N ARG A 534 2.93 22.89 -4.50
CA ARG A 534 1.72 22.30 -5.07
C ARG A 534 1.93 21.95 -6.54
N CYS A 535 1.29 20.87 -6.98
CA CYS A 535 1.30 20.46 -8.38
C CYS A 535 -0.13 20.39 -8.92
N ILE A 536 -0.31 20.87 -10.15
CA ILE A 536 -1.55 20.80 -10.92
C ILE A 536 -1.23 20.14 -12.26
N ILE A 537 -1.92 19.05 -12.58
CA ILE A 537 -1.88 18.41 -13.89
C ILE A 537 -3.10 18.91 -14.67
N LEU A 538 -2.83 19.59 -15.79
CA LEU A 538 -3.85 20.03 -16.72
C LEU A 538 -4.02 19.01 -17.83
N LYS A 539 -5.22 18.43 -17.92
CA LYS A 539 -5.61 17.51 -18.99
C LYS A 539 -6.76 18.09 -19.78
N GLN A 540 -6.54 18.24 -21.10
CA GLN A 540 -7.57 18.61 -22.06
C GLN A 540 -8.25 17.37 -22.64
#